data_AF-A0A8D0NGB6-F1
#
_entry.id   AF-A0A8D0NGB6-F1
#
_cell.length_a   1.000
_cell.length_b   1.000
_cell.length_c   1.000
_cell.angle_alpha   90.00
_cell.angle_beta   90.00
_cell.angle_gamma   90.00
#
_symmetry.space_group_name_H-M   'P 1'
#
loop_
_entity.id
_entity.type
_entity.pdbx_description
1 polymer ?
#
loop_
_entity_poly.entity_id
_entity_poly.type
_entity_poly.pdbx_seq_one_letter_code
_entity_poly.pdbx_strand_id
1 'polypeptide(L)'
;MAWRQLFLISCLSTVVLLSMLQEGTSASVGTRQVAGQEAQEGVKEKIFMQESDALNFLKKRSKRSPRSRDEVNAENRQKLRADELRREYHEEQRNEFENFVEEQNDGKSSAAREICGNATLICLYFSLIFN
;
A
#
# COMPACT_ATOMS: atom_id res chain seq x y z
N MET A 1 14.05 -1.55 30.92
CA MET A 1 14.55 -0.17 31.11
C MET A 1 15.11 0.45 29.83
N ALA A 2 15.83 -0.29 28.98
CA ALA A 2 16.45 0.24 27.74
C ALA A 2 15.47 0.80 26.69
N TRP A 3 14.23 0.30 26.63
CA TRP A 3 13.26 0.77 25.62
C TRP A 3 12.83 2.21 25.84
N ARG A 4 12.66 2.63 27.11
CA ARG A 4 12.38 4.03 27.45
C ARG A 4 13.53 4.96 27.04
N GLN A 5 14.78 4.51 27.21
CA GLN A 5 15.95 5.26 26.78
C GLN A 5 16.03 5.39 25.25
N LEU A 6 15.72 4.32 24.51
CA LEU A 6 15.68 4.37 23.04
C LEU A 6 14.62 5.35 22.52
N PHE A 7 13.42 5.35 23.11
CA PHE A 7 12.38 6.33 22.78
C PHE A 7 12.81 7.77 23.09
N LEU A 8 13.46 7.99 24.24
CA LEU A 8 13.95 9.33 24.61
C LEU A 8 15.06 9.81 23.68
N ILE A 9 16.02 8.95 23.33
CA ILE A 9 17.11 9.29 22.41
C ILE A 9 16.58 9.56 21.01
N SER A 10 15.61 8.77 20.54
CA SER A 10 14.92 9.00 19.26
C SER A 10 14.22 10.36 19.25
N CYS A 11 13.46 10.68 20.30
CA CYS A 11 12.76 11.96 20.42
C CYS A 11 13.75 13.14 20.46
N LEU A 12 14.80 13.06 21.28
CA LEU A 12 15.84 14.08 21.35
C LEU A 12 16.54 14.29 20.00
N SER A 13 16.84 13.21 19.27
CA SER A 13 17.43 13.27 17.92
C SER A 13 16.54 14.04 16.95
N THR A 14 15.22 13.79 16.97
CA THR A 14 14.28 14.52 16.09
C THR A 14 14.24 16.01 16.40
N VAL A 15 14.27 16.40 17.68
CA VAL A 15 14.28 17.81 18.07
C VAL A 15 15.56 18.51 17.60
N VAL A 16 16.72 17.87 17.75
CA VAL A 16 18.01 18.42 17.27
C VAL A 16 18.00 18.63 15.76
N LEU A 17 17.47 17.65 14.99
CA LEU A 17 17.34 17.77 13.54
C LEU A 17 16.43 18.94 13.14
N LEU A 18 15.31 19.13 13.85
CA LEU A 18 14.38 20.23 13.59
C LEU A 18 15.00 21.60 13.90
N SER A 19 15.77 21.73 14.99
CA SER A 19 16.47 22.98 15.33
C SER A 19 17.51 23.36 14.26
N MET A 20 18.28 22.39 13.77
CA MET A 20 19.27 22.62 12.71
C MET A 20 18.61 23.03 11.38
N LEU A 21 17.42 22.47 11.07
CA LEU A 21 16.62 22.91 9.92
C LEU A 21 16.07 24.34 10.11
N GLN A 22 15.67 24.70 11.33
CA GLN A 22 15.16 26.03 11.66
C GLN A 22 16.27 27.10 11.58
N GLU A 23 17.48 26.77 12.03
CA GLU A 23 18.68 27.60 11.90
C GLU A 23 19.08 27.79 10.42
N GLY A 24 18.84 26.79 9.56
CA GLY A 24 18.99 26.90 8.10
C GLY A 24 17.89 27.72 7.39
N THR A 25 16.83 28.11 8.09
CA THR A 25 15.69 28.89 7.54
C THR A 25 15.79 30.38 7.91
N SER A 26 16.86 30.81 8.58
CA SER A 26 17.10 32.21 8.95
C SER A 26 17.99 32.93 7.93
N ALA A 27 17.58 32.95 6.66
CA ALA A 27 18.16 33.85 5.67
C ALA A 27 17.05 34.66 5.00
N SER A 28 17.12 35.97 5.21
CA SER A 28 16.38 37.03 4.52
C SER A 28 14.93 37.29 4.96
N VAL A 29 14.78 38.10 6.02
CA VAL A 29 13.90 39.27 5.95
C VAL A 29 14.63 40.43 6.65
N GLY A 30 15.22 41.32 5.86
CA GLY A 30 15.84 42.54 6.36
C GLY A 30 14.78 43.50 6.87
N THR A 31 14.68 43.66 8.19
CA THR A 31 13.93 44.75 8.80
C THR A 31 14.84 45.98 8.85
N ARG A 32 14.70 46.90 7.90
CA ARG A 32 15.20 48.26 8.05
C ARG A 32 14.08 49.24 7.73
N GLN A 33 13.59 49.91 8.78
CA GLN A 33 12.68 51.04 8.69
C GLN A 33 13.25 52.10 7.75
N VAL A 34 12.44 52.54 6.78
CA VAL A 34 12.65 53.80 6.05
C VAL A 34 11.29 54.45 5.86
N ALA A 35 11.17 55.63 6.47
CA ALA A 35 10.13 56.60 6.21
C ALA A 35 10.19 57.08 4.75
N GLY A 36 9.03 57.42 4.19
CA GLY A 36 8.91 57.93 2.82
C GLY A 36 8.03 57.01 2.00
N GLN A 37 6.72 57.09 2.26
CA GLN A 37 5.74 56.74 1.22
C GLN A 37 6.06 57.60 0.00
N GLU A 38 6.33 56.95 -1.13
CA GLU A 38 6.08 57.36 -2.53
C GLU A 38 6.89 56.40 -3.42
N ALA A 39 6.23 55.81 -4.43
CA ALA A 39 6.77 54.95 -5.50
C ALA A 39 7.25 53.52 -5.14
N GLN A 40 6.31 52.56 -5.14
CA GLN A 40 6.37 51.24 -5.82
C GLN A 40 5.31 50.30 -5.21
N GLU A 41 4.11 50.22 -5.81
CA GLU A 41 3.35 48.96 -5.78
C GLU A 41 4.19 47.97 -6.60
N GLY A 42 4.93 47.03 -6.03
CA GLY A 42 4.47 46.09 -5.02
C GLY A 42 4.31 44.74 -5.70
N VAL A 43 5.37 44.25 -6.34
CA VAL A 43 5.47 42.84 -6.78
C VAL A 43 5.59 41.99 -5.51
N LYS A 44 4.50 41.87 -4.76
CA LYS A 44 4.30 40.75 -3.84
C LYS A 44 4.39 39.51 -4.70
N GLU A 45 5.31 38.60 -4.40
CA GLU A 45 5.31 37.26 -4.97
C GLU A 45 3.89 36.71 -4.85
N LYS A 46 3.19 36.69 -5.97
CA LYS A 46 1.77 36.39 -6.03
C LYS A 46 1.66 34.87 -6.01
N ILE A 47 1.82 34.28 -4.83
CA ILE A 47 1.63 32.85 -4.57
C ILE A 47 0.24 32.40 -5.07
N PHE A 48 -0.74 33.32 -5.07
CA PHE A 48 -2.08 33.09 -5.58
C PHE A 48 -2.26 33.64 -6.99
N MET A 49 -2.39 32.71 -7.94
CA MET A 49 -2.79 33.02 -9.30
C MET A 49 -4.16 33.70 -9.32
N GLN A 50 -4.31 34.71 -10.18
CA GLN A 50 -5.56 35.46 -10.31
C GLN A 50 -6.68 34.55 -10.82
N GLU A 51 -7.92 34.77 -10.38
CA GLU A 51 -9.07 33.92 -10.73
C GLU A 51 -9.28 33.80 -12.24
N SER A 52 -9.09 34.89 -12.99
CA SER A 52 -9.16 34.90 -14.46
C SER A 52 -8.11 33.99 -15.11
N ASP A 53 -6.90 33.98 -14.56
CA ASP A 53 -5.81 33.13 -15.03
C ASP A 53 -6.06 31.67 -14.65
N ALA A 54 -6.48 31.41 -13.42
CA ALA A 54 -6.87 30.08 -12.95
C ALA A 54 -8.03 29.48 -13.80
N LEU A 55 -9.01 30.31 -14.18
CA LEU A 55 -10.12 29.92 -15.04
C LEU A 55 -9.63 29.51 -16.43
N ASN A 56 -8.61 30.16 -16.97
CA ASN A 56 -8.02 29.79 -18.26
C ASN A 56 -7.34 28.40 -18.22
N PHE A 57 -6.72 28.03 -17.09
CA PHE A 57 -6.20 26.66 -16.91
C PHE A 57 -7.31 25.62 -16.90
N LEU A 58 -8.42 25.90 -16.21
CA LEU A 58 -9.56 24.99 -16.15
C LEU A 58 -10.30 24.90 -17.49
N LYS A 59 -10.50 26.03 -18.19
CA LYS A 59 -11.07 26.03 -19.55
C LYS A 59 -10.21 25.22 -20.51
N LYS A 60 -8.88 25.40 -20.47
CA LYS A 60 -7.94 24.64 -21.30
C LYS A 60 -7.94 23.14 -20.95
N ARG A 61 -8.08 22.77 -19.67
CA ARG A 61 -8.15 21.36 -19.21
C ARG A 61 -9.51 20.69 -19.45
N SER A 62 -10.60 21.46 -19.42
CA SER A 62 -11.97 20.95 -19.67
C SER A 62 -12.21 20.57 -21.13
N LYS A 63 -11.42 21.14 -22.06
CA LYS A 63 -11.43 20.81 -23.49
C LYS A 63 -10.64 19.54 -23.83
N ARG A 64 -10.65 18.51 -22.98
CA ARG A 64 -10.26 17.18 -23.50
C ARG A 64 -11.31 16.80 -24.52
N SER A 65 -10.89 16.48 -25.73
CA SER A 65 -11.79 15.91 -26.73
C SER A 65 -12.52 14.72 -26.10
N PRO A 66 -13.81 14.50 -26.45
CA PRO A 66 -14.46 13.25 -26.09
C PRO A 66 -13.53 12.10 -26.47
N ARG A 67 -13.27 11.19 -25.52
CA ARG A 67 -12.45 10.01 -25.75
C ARG A 67 -12.94 9.34 -27.02
N SER A 68 -12.04 9.08 -27.96
CA SER A 68 -12.42 8.35 -29.16
C SER A 68 -12.86 6.93 -28.77
N ARG A 69 -13.77 6.34 -29.53
CA ARG A 69 -14.26 4.98 -29.27
C ARG A 69 -13.11 3.96 -29.23
N ASP A 70 -12.09 4.18 -30.06
CA ASP A 70 -10.90 3.31 -30.13
C ASP A 70 -10.00 3.45 -28.91
N GLU A 71 -9.82 4.67 -28.37
CA GLU A 71 -9.14 4.88 -27.10
C GLU A 71 -9.85 4.16 -25.95
N VAL A 72 -11.18 4.31 -25.84
CA VAL A 72 -11.94 3.63 -24.78
C VAL A 72 -11.82 2.11 -24.92
N ASN A 73 -11.86 1.59 -26.15
CA ASN A 73 -11.72 0.16 -26.38
C ASN A 73 -10.31 -0.35 -26.02
N ALA A 74 -9.26 0.40 -26.38
CA ALA A 74 -7.89 0.08 -26.01
C ALA A 74 -7.68 0.09 -24.49
N GLU A 75 -8.24 1.09 -23.79
CA GLU A 75 -8.20 1.16 -22.33
C GLU A 75 -8.98 0.03 -21.68
N ASN A 76 -10.15 -0.31 -22.20
CA ASN A 76 -10.95 -1.40 -21.66
C ASN A 76 -10.24 -2.75 -21.81
N ARG A 77 -9.51 -2.98 -22.92
CA ARG A 77 -8.65 -4.16 -23.10
C ARG A 77 -7.50 -4.21 -22.09
N GLN A 78 -6.92 -3.06 -21.73
CA GLN A 78 -5.88 -3.01 -20.70
C GLN A 78 -6.47 -3.29 -19.32
N LYS A 79 -7.63 -2.69 -19.01
CA LYS A 79 -8.33 -2.91 -17.76
C LYS A 79 -8.73 -4.37 -17.57
N LEU A 80 -9.33 -5.00 -18.59
CA LEU A 80 -9.71 -6.40 -18.54
C LEU A 80 -8.50 -7.31 -18.28
N ARG A 81 -7.36 -7.05 -18.92
CA ARG A 81 -6.13 -7.82 -18.66
C ARG A 81 -5.62 -7.64 -17.22
N ALA A 82 -5.67 -6.42 -16.69
CA ALA A 82 -5.27 -6.18 -15.30
C ALA A 82 -6.21 -6.83 -14.30
N ASP A 83 -7.52 -6.81 -14.58
CA ASP A 83 -8.54 -7.47 -13.75
C ASP A 83 -8.40 -8.99 -13.80
N GLU A 84 -8.11 -9.57 -14.97
CA GLU A 84 -7.88 -11.01 -15.15
C GLU A 84 -6.63 -11.49 -14.39
N LEU A 85 -5.50 -10.79 -14.55
CA LEU A 85 -4.27 -11.05 -13.76
C LEU A 85 -4.52 -10.99 -12.25
N ARG A 86 -5.31 -10.01 -11.80
CA ARG A 86 -5.65 -9.87 -10.38
C ARG A 86 -6.52 -11.02 -9.90
N ARG A 87 -7.47 -11.46 -10.73
CA ARG A 87 -8.34 -12.60 -10.42
C ARG A 87 -7.52 -13.89 -10.35
N GLU A 88 -6.70 -14.17 -11.35
CA GLU A 88 -5.82 -15.35 -11.39
C GLU A 88 -4.92 -15.42 -10.16
N TYR A 89 -4.28 -14.30 -9.79
CA TYR A 89 -3.47 -14.23 -8.56
C TYR A 89 -4.26 -14.62 -7.30
N HIS A 90 -5.51 -14.13 -7.17
CA HIS A 90 -6.33 -14.47 -6.01
C HIS A 90 -6.90 -15.90 -6.06
N GLU A 91 -7.15 -16.44 -7.25
CA GLU A 91 -7.57 -17.82 -7.44
C GLU A 91 -6.44 -18.80 -7.13
N GLU A 92 -5.21 -18.53 -7.58
CA GLU A 92 -4.02 -19.32 -7.26
C GLU A 92 -3.78 -19.35 -5.75
N GLN A 93 -3.80 -18.19 -5.08
CA GLN A 93 -3.63 -18.11 -3.62
C GLN A 93 -4.69 -18.92 -2.85
N ARG A 94 -5.94 -18.93 -3.34
CA ARG A 94 -7.00 -19.74 -2.74
C ARG A 94 -6.79 -21.22 -3.01
N ASN A 95 -6.45 -21.58 -4.24
CA ASN A 95 -6.24 -22.96 -4.65
C ASN A 95 -5.06 -23.61 -3.91
N GLU A 96 -3.96 -22.88 -3.73
CA GLU A 96 -2.84 -23.34 -2.91
C GLU A 96 -3.25 -23.61 -1.46
N PHE A 97 -4.07 -22.73 -0.88
CA PHE A 97 -4.58 -22.93 0.47
C PHE A 97 -5.53 -24.12 0.57
N GLU A 98 -6.47 -24.26 -0.36
CA GLU A 98 -7.39 -25.40 -0.41
C GLU A 98 -6.64 -26.72 -0.59
N ASN A 99 -5.68 -26.77 -1.51
CA ASN A 99 -4.82 -27.94 -1.74
C ASN A 99 -4.02 -28.32 -0.48
N PHE A 100 -3.43 -27.36 0.22
CA PHE A 100 -2.73 -27.61 1.49
C PHE A 100 -3.66 -28.23 2.56
N VAL A 101 -4.90 -27.73 2.67
CA VAL A 101 -5.88 -28.27 3.62
C VAL A 101 -6.33 -29.68 3.23
N GLU A 102 -6.56 -29.93 1.94
CA GLU A 102 -6.92 -31.24 1.42
C GLU A 102 -5.80 -32.26 1.64
N GLU A 103 -4.55 -31.94 1.29
CA GLU A 103 -3.41 -32.84 1.47
C GLU A 103 -3.20 -33.22 2.95
N GLN A 104 -3.37 -32.27 3.87
CA GLN A 104 -3.31 -32.55 5.31
C GLN A 104 -4.45 -33.45 5.80
N ASN A 105 -5.66 -33.29 5.25
CA ASN A 105 -6.80 -34.12 5.62
C ASN A 105 -6.70 -35.53 5.02
N ASP A 106 -6.24 -35.64 3.79
CA ASP A 106 -5.98 -36.91 3.12
C ASP A 106 -4.88 -37.70 3.81
N GLY A 107 -3.79 -37.03 4.22
CA GLY A 107 -2.72 -37.64 5.01
C GLY A 107 -3.20 -38.17 6.38
N LYS A 108 -4.12 -37.46 7.04
CA LYS A 108 -4.75 -37.95 8.28
C LYS A 108 -5.71 -39.11 8.03
N SER A 109 -6.47 -39.05 6.94
CA SER A 109 -7.42 -40.09 6.53
C SER A 109 -6.71 -41.39 6.11
N SER A 110 -5.57 -41.30 5.42
CA SER A 110 -4.74 -42.45 5.09
C SER A 110 -4.13 -43.08 6.34
N ALA A 111 -3.54 -42.28 7.23
CA ALA A 111 -3.01 -42.76 8.52
C ALA A 111 -4.09 -43.45 9.37
N ALA A 112 -5.30 -42.88 9.45
CA ALA A 112 -6.42 -43.48 10.16
C ALA A 112 -6.84 -44.83 9.56
N ARG A 113 -6.87 -44.95 8.22
CA ARG A 113 -7.16 -46.20 7.51
C ARG A 113 -6.11 -47.27 7.76
N GLU A 114 -4.82 -46.91 7.74
CA GLU A 114 -3.73 -47.82 8.05
C GLU A 114 -3.79 -48.34 9.48
N ILE A 115 -4.01 -47.46 10.47
CA ILE A 115 -4.16 -47.85 11.88
C ILE A 115 -5.35 -48.80 12.05
N CYS A 116 -6.50 -48.50 11.46
CA CYS A 116 -7.69 -49.35 11.52
C CYS A 116 -7.47 -50.72 10.88
N GLY A 117 -6.80 -50.77 9.72
CA GLY A 117 -6.45 -52.02 9.03
C GLY A 117 -5.51 -52.89 9.86
N ASN A 118 -4.46 -52.28 10.44
CA ASN A 118 -3.51 -52.96 11.31
C ASN A 118 -4.18 -53.50 12.57
N ALA A 119 -5.06 -52.71 13.21
CA ALA A 119 -5.84 -53.17 14.36
C ALA A 119 -6.73 -54.38 14.01
N THR A 120 -7.36 -54.36 12.84
CA THR A 120 -8.21 -55.46 12.37
C THR A 120 -7.41 -56.74 12.16
N LEU A 121 -6.22 -56.64 11.54
CA LEU A 121 -5.28 -57.75 11.37
C LEU A 121 -4.84 -58.34 12.72
N ILE A 122 -4.52 -57.49 13.70
CA ILE A 122 -4.16 -57.92 15.06
C ILE A 122 -5.35 -58.65 15.72
N CYS A 123 -6.57 -58.11 15.64
CA CYS A 123 -7.75 -58.76 16.19
C CYS A 123 -8.03 -60.13 15.57
N LEU A 124 -7.88 -60.25 14.24
CA LEU A 124 -8.01 -61.53 13.54
C LEU A 124 -6.93 -62.53 13.97
N TYR A 125 -5.69 -62.08 14.11
CA TYR A 125 -4.57 -62.91 14.56
C TYR A 125 -4.78 -63.44 15.99
N PHE A 126 -5.21 -62.58 16.93
CA PHE A 126 -5.57 -63.00 18.28
C PHE A 126 -6.76 -63.97 18.29
N SER A 127 -7.76 -63.75 17.45
CA SER A 127 -8.93 -64.65 17.34
C SER A 127 -8.59 -66.02 16.76
N LEU A 128 -7.55 -66.12 15.94
CA LEU A 128 -7.02 -67.37 15.38
C LEU A 128 -6.09 -68.14 16.33
N ILE A 129 -5.42 -67.44 17.25
CA ILE A 129 -4.53 -68.06 18.24
C ILE A 129 -5.28 -68.57 19.46
N PHE A 130 -6.34 -67.88 19.87
CA PHE A 130 -7.11 -68.17 21.08
C PHE A 130 -8.41 -68.96 20.82
N ASN A 131 -8.58 -69.50 19.61
CA ASN A 131 -9.64 -70.44 19.22
C ASN A 131 -8.98 -71.74 18.75
#